data_AF-A0A662Z7Q1-F1
#
_entry.id   AF-A0A662Z7Q1-F1
#
_cell.length_a   1.000
_cell.length_b   1.000
_cell.length_c   1.000
_cell.angle_alpha   90.00
_cell.angle_beta   90.00
_cell.angle_gamma   90.00
#
_symmetry.space_group_name_H-M   'P 1'
#
loop_
_entity.id
_entity.type
_entity.pdbx_description
1 polymer ?
#
loop_
_entity_poly.entity_id
_entity_poly.type
_entity_poly.pdbx_seq_one_letter_code
_entity_poly.pdbx_strand_id
1 'polypeptide(L)'
;MYMTSFIVDESKFMISDEESDAFFDSEYKLASGIVIGELEDESDTWQLYISSDGRHYILAVLPMLRDRWVESRLLKDRDFECVEVNSRKLYLLFSSSVHRVTRLTNIRVNNSLRFAHALFSAFVHTRQLDLDSNLRDGLYFEGHSIILPTYSLIGKVSDRCLFENALRGKNDPENLSAPDGLSDSVSYFYFRKYLSDHGYKLNACEPLFEAGEIVDDFLLGEDNNSMITAPLIIRDHYQLFDTTSDSYILMIDSLWGEALIASNLVNQIHMNSFPINSQRFFVLSFKKDQIIECMDDRHGGLNKENAFELTEAIRRTRSLLPECDLRNALYIQKLGYLLPEKFTASDNTNDRDLLVDVLSHGPFAMAPLMDDINHDLVTILIHQ
;
A
#
# COMPACT_ATOMS: atom_id res chain seq x y z
N MET A 1 -63.86 -5.36 -18.35
CA MET A 1 -62.55 -4.96 -17.82
C MET A 1 -61.84 -6.26 -17.45
N TYR A 2 -61.01 -6.78 -18.36
CA TYR A 2 -60.29 -8.05 -18.15
C TYR A 2 -58.91 -7.71 -17.57
N MET A 3 -58.64 -8.14 -16.34
CA MET A 3 -57.29 -8.16 -15.77
C MET A 3 -56.61 -9.46 -16.20
N THR A 4 -55.65 -9.37 -17.10
CA THR A 4 -54.71 -10.45 -17.40
C THR A 4 -53.72 -10.56 -16.25
N SER A 5 -53.73 -11.71 -15.56
CA SER A 5 -52.68 -12.11 -14.61
C SER A 5 -51.39 -12.39 -15.39
N PHE A 6 -50.38 -11.55 -15.19
CA PHE A 6 -49.01 -11.86 -15.64
C PHE A 6 -48.44 -12.91 -14.71
N ILE A 7 -48.37 -14.16 -15.18
CA ILE A 7 -47.54 -15.19 -14.55
C ILE A 7 -46.11 -14.89 -14.99
N VAL A 8 -45.30 -14.38 -14.06
CA VAL A 8 -43.86 -14.25 -14.26
C VAL A 8 -43.27 -15.64 -14.13
N ASP A 9 -42.61 -16.10 -15.20
CA ASP A 9 -41.86 -17.34 -15.20
C ASP A 9 -40.55 -17.14 -14.43
N GLU A 10 -40.57 -17.46 -13.14
CA GLU A 10 -39.43 -17.32 -12.22
C GLU A 10 -38.24 -18.23 -12.61
N SER A 11 -38.42 -19.20 -13.51
CA SER A 11 -37.31 -20.04 -13.99
C SER A 11 -36.32 -19.30 -14.90
N LYS A 12 -36.62 -18.06 -15.31
CA LYS A 12 -35.67 -17.16 -16.02
C LYS A 12 -34.84 -16.27 -15.10
N PHE A 13 -35.14 -16.27 -13.80
CA PHE A 13 -34.36 -15.58 -12.76
C PHE A 13 -33.53 -16.55 -11.91
N MET A 14 -33.58 -17.84 -12.22
CA MET A 14 -32.57 -18.79 -11.79
C MET A 14 -31.31 -18.47 -12.59
N ILE A 15 -30.40 -17.72 -11.97
CA ILE A 15 -28.98 -17.76 -12.33
C ILE A 15 -28.64 -19.25 -12.25
N SER A 16 -28.47 -19.89 -13.41
CA SER A 16 -27.84 -21.21 -13.44
C SER A 16 -26.57 -21.09 -12.63
N ASP A 17 -26.31 -22.02 -11.71
CA ASP A 17 -24.99 -22.15 -11.08
C ASP A 17 -23.96 -22.13 -12.22
N GLU A 18 -23.38 -20.95 -12.48
CA GLU A 18 -22.30 -20.81 -13.45
C GLU A 18 -21.21 -21.71 -12.89
N GLU A 19 -20.73 -22.67 -13.72
CA GLU A 19 -19.54 -23.43 -13.38
C GLU A 19 -18.48 -22.41 -12.98
N SER A 20 -18.13 -22.40 -11.70
CA SER A 20 -17.20 -21.41 -11.16
C SER A 20 -15.87 -21.60 -11.88
N ASP A 21 -15.46 -20.61 -12.68
CA ASP A 21 -14.15 -20.58 -13.35
C ASP A 21 -12.99 -20.32 -12.35
N ALA A 22 -13.27 -20.41 -11.04
CA ALA A 22 -12.27 -20.31 -9.99
C ALA A 22 -11.16 -21.35 -10.18
N PHE A 23 -9.93 -20.90 -10.00
CA PHE A 23 -8.73 -21.72 -10.09
C PHE A 23 -8.61 -22.70 -8.92
N PHE A 24 -9.26 -22.39 -7.80
CA PHE A 24 -9.28 -23.19 -6.59
C PHE A 24 -10.70 -23.51 -6.16
N ASP A 25 -10.86 -24.71 -5.62
CA ASP A 25 -12.06 -25.08 -4.86
C ASP A 25 -12.11 -24.31 -3.54
N SER A 26 -13.31 -24.16 -2.98
CA SER A 26 -13.50 -23.53 -1.66
C SER A 26 -12.64 -24.20 -0.58
N GLU A 27 -11.99 -23.40 0.26
CA GLU A 27 -11.11 -23.83 1.36
C GLU A 27 -9.84 -24.60 0.92
N TYR A 28 -9.38 -24.44 -0.33
CA TYR A 28 -8.13 -25.05 -0.78
C TYR A 28 -6.95 -24.63 0.10
N LYS A 29 -6.21 -25.62 0.62
CA LYS A 29 -5.07 -25.39 1.52
C LYS A 29 -3.75 -25.57 0.78
N LEU A 30 -2.95 -24.51 0.77
CA LEU A 30 -1.60 -24.49 0.20
C LEU A 30 -0.61 -25.29 1.06
N ALA A 31 0.53 -25.67 0.47
CA ALA A 31 1.60 -26.36 1.18
C ALA A 31 2.20 -25.52 2.32
N SER A 32 2.19 -24.20 2.18
CA SER A 32 2.55 -23.22 3.21
C SER A 32 1.61 -23.21 4.42
N GLY A 33 0.43 -23.84 4.30
CA GLY A 33 -0.61 -23.87 5.33
C GLY A 33 -1.64 -22.74 5.20
N ILE A 34 -1.40 -21.78 4.31
CA ILE A 34 -2.37 -20.73 3.95
C ILE A 34 -3.60 -21.38 3.29
N VAL A 35 -4.78 -20.95 3.69
CA VAL A 35 -6.05 -21.40 3.11
C VAL A 35 -6.57 -20.30 2.20
N ILE A 36 -6.90 -20.66 0.95
CA ILE A 36 -7.53 -19.75 -0.01
C ILE A 36 -8.92 -19.38 0.51
N GLY A 37 -9.19 -18.07 0.61
CA GLY A 37 -10.48 -17.52 1.03
C GLY A 37 -11.31 -17.05 -0.16
N GLU A 38 -11.82 -15.83 -0.05
CA GLU A 38 -12.73 -15.24 -1.03
C GLU A 38 -12.00 -14.80 -2.31
N LEU A 39 -12.68 -14.94 -3.46
CA LEU A 39 -12.24 -14.42 -4.75
C LEU A 39 -12.63 -12.94 -4.85
N GLU A 40 -11.63 -12.06 -4.96
CA GLU A 40 -11.79 -10.60 -4.95
C GLU A 40 -11.93 -10.01 -6.36
N ASP A 41 -11.18 -10.53 -7.33
CA ASP A 41 -11.19 -10.07 -8.73
C ASP A 41 -10.64 -11.18 -9.64
N GLU A 42 -11.00 -11.16 -10.91
CA GLU A 42 -10.64 -12.22 -11.85
C GLU A 42 -10.57 -11.79 -13.32
N SER A 43 -9.80 -12.55 -14.08
CA SER A 43 -9.70 -12.49 -15.53
C SER A 43 -9.33 -13.88 -16.06
N ASP A 44 -9.44 -14.07 -17.38
CA ASP A 44 -9.07 -15.31 -18.08
C ASP A 44 -7.65 -15.82 -17.78
N THR A 45 -6.74 -14.95 -17.31
CA THR A 45 -5.32 -15.27 -17.12
C THR A 45 -4.82 -15.13 -15.68
N TRP A 46 -5.64 -14.61 -14.78
CA TRP A 46 -5.28 -14.39 -13.38
C TRP A 46 -6.53 -14.28 -12.49
N GLN A 47 -6.39 -14.67 -11.23
CA GLN A 47 -7.42 -14.51 -10.20
C GLN A 47 -6.76 -14.01 -8.91
N LEU A 48 -7.45 -13.10 -8.23
CA LEU A 48 -7.01 -12.51 -6.97
C LEU A 48 -7.89 -13.03 -5.85
N TYR A 49 -7.25 -13.56 -4.81
CA TYR A 49 -7.91 -14.04 -3.62
C TYR A 49 -7.42 -13.30 -2.38
N ILE A 50 -8.23 -13.29 -1.34
CA ILE A 50 -7.80 -13.02 0.03
C ILE A 50 -7.71 -14.36 0.79
N SER A 51 -6.69 -14.55 1.63
CA SER A 51 -6.60 -15.73 2.48
C SER A 51 -7.77 -15.79 3.48
N SER A 52 -8.15 -16.99 3.93
CA SER A 52 -9.30 -17.15 4.85
C SER A 52 -9.12 -16.44 6.19
N ASP A 53 -7.89 -16.15 6.61
CA ASP A 53 -7.56 -15.35 7.80
C ASP A 53 -7.47 -13.85 7.54
N GLY A 54 -7.63 -13.42 6.27
CA GLY A 54 -7.59 -12.01 5.86
C GLY A 54 -6.20 -11.38 5.87
N ARG A 55 -5.12 -12.17 6.01
CA ARG A 55 -3.74 -11.66 6.16
C ARG A 55 -2.98 -11.50 4.85
N HIS A 56 -3.39 -12.20 3.80
CA HIS A 56 -2.64 -12.24 2.55
C HIS A 56 -3.55 -12.08 1.33
N TYR A 57 -3.16 -11.20 0.43
CA TYR A 57 -3.60 -11.27 -0.96
C TYR A 57 -2.80 -12.35 -1.68
N ILE A 58 -3.49 -13.12 -2.52
CA ILE A 58 -2.95 -14.25 -3.27
C ILE A 58 -3.33 -14.04 -4.74
N LEU A 59 -2.37 -13.58 -5.54
CA LEU A 59 -2.56 -13.42 -6.97
C LEU A 59 -2.10 -14.71 -7.67
N ALA A 60 -3.07 -15.47 -8.16
CA ALA A 60 -2.84 -16.70 -8.92
C ALA A 60 -2.86 -16.41 -10.41
N VAL A 61 -1.81 -16.80 -11.14
CA VAL A 61 -1.66 -16.48 -12.56
C VAL A 61 -1.31 -17.70 -13.41
N LEU A 62 -1.73 -17.65 -14.68
CA LEU A 62 -1.35 -18.65 -15.67
C LEU A 62 0.10 -18.48 -16.13
N PRO A 63 0.74 -19.55 -16.65
CA PRO A 63 2.16 -19.53 -17.05
C PRO A 63 2.52 -18.41 -18.02
N MET A 64 1.69 -18.16 -19.03
CA MET A 64 1.96 -17.12 -20.04
C MET A 64 2.11 -15.72 -19.44
N LEU A 65 1.33 -15.39 -18.41
CA LEU A 65 1.38 -14.07 -17.79
C LEU A 65 2.61 -13.94 -16.89
N ARG A 66 2.89 -14.97 -16.07
CA ARG A 66 4.11 -15.06 -15.24
C ARG A 66 5.37 -14.96 -16.09
N ASP A 67 5.44 -15.69 -17.20
CA ASP A 67 6.63 -15.72 -18.06
C ASP A 67 6.95 -14.33 -18.61
N ARG A 68 5.93 -13.56 -19.03
CA ARG A 68 6.12 -12.19 -19.51
C ARG A 68 6.63 -11.24 -18.44
N TRP A 69 6.09 -11.33 -17.22
CA TRP A 69 6.56 -10.49 -16.10
C TRP A 69 7.99 -10.79 -15.69
N VAL A 70 8.42 -12.06 -15.80
CA VAL A 70 9.79 -12.45 -15.52
C VAL A 70 10.74 -12.03 -16.66
N GLU A 71 10.32 -12.18 -17.92
CA GLU A 71 11.08 -11.70 -19.09
C GLU A 71 11.30 -10.18 -19.07
N SER A 72 10.28 -9.42 -18.66
CA SER A 72 10.38 -7.95 -18.50
C SER A 72 11.05 -7.51 -17.20
N ARG A 73 11.46 -8.46 -16.35
CA ARG A 73 12.10 -8.22 -15.04
C ARG A 73 11.24 -7.46 -14.04
N LEU A 74 9.93 -7.36 -14.29
CA LEU A 74 8.98 -6.80 -13.32
C LEU A 74 8.93 -7.64 -12.05
N LEU A 75 9.10 -8.96 -12.19
CA LEU A 75 9.20 -9.91 -11.09
C LEU A 75 10.34 -10.91 -11.36
N LYS A 76 10.86 -11.51 -10.31
CA LYS A 76 11.85 -12.59 -10.37
C LYS A 76 11.11 -13.94 -10.33
N ASP A 77 11.70 -14.97 -10.93
CA ASP A 77 11.13 -16.33 -10.89
C ASP A 77 10.88 -16.81 -9.44
N ARG A 78 11.81 -16.49 -8.54
CA ARG A 78 11.75 -16.85 -7.12
C ARG A 78 10.58 -16.22 -6.36
N ASP A 79 9.94 -15.20 -6.91
CA ASP A 79 8.83 -14.52 -6.26
C ASP A 79 7.54 -15.35 -6.33
N PHE A 80 7.50 -16.38 -7.19
CA PHE A 80 6.33 -17.21 -7.41
C PHE A 80 6.42 -18.56 -6.68
N GLU A 81 5.32 -18.97 -6.03
CA GLU A 81 5.08 -20.36 -5.66
C GLU A 81 4.35 -21.08 -6.80
N CYS A 82 4.87 -22.21 -7.27
CA CYS A 82 4.22 -23.02 -8.29
C CYS A 82 3.32 -24.08 -7.66
N VAL A 83 2.06 -24.12 -8.06
CA VAL A 83 1.10 -25.15 -7.64
C VAL A 83 0.43 -25.78 -8.86
N GLU A 84 0.02 -27.05 -8.72
CA GLU A 84 -0.75 -27.75 -9.74
C GLU A 84 -2.13 -28.08 -9.17
N VAL A 85 -3.17 -27.52 -9.80
CA VAL A 85 -4.56 -27.68 -9.37
C VAL A 85 -5.36 -28.15 -10.56
N ASN A 86 -6.08 -29.27 -10.44
CA ASN A 86 -6.89 -29.82 -11.53
C ASN A 86 -6.15 -29.97 -12.88
N SER A 87 -4.88 -30.42 -12.83
CA SER A 87 -3.97 -30.53 -13.99
C SER A 87 -3.60 -29.17 -14.65
N ARG A 88 -3.91 -28.05 -14.00
CA ARG A 88 -3.53 -26.70 -14.40
C ARG A 88 -2.36 -26.23 -13.54
N LYS A 89 -1.28 -25.81 -14.19
CA LYS A 89 -0.15 -25.18 -13.52
C LYS A 89 -0.46 -23.71 -13.25
N LEU A 90 -0.38 -23.31 -11.98
CA LEU A 90 -0.61 -21.95 -11.51
C LEU A 90 0.64 -21.44 -10.79
N TYR A 91 0.86 -20.13 -10.88
CA TYR A 91 1.92 -19.44 -10.15
C TYR A 91 1.30 -18.43 -9.22
N LEU A 92 1.69 -18.47 -7.94
CA LEU A 92 1.10 -17.67 -6.88
C LEU A 92 2.09 -16.60 -6.43
N LEU A 93 1.60 -15.36 -6.37
CA LEU A 93 2.28 -14.25 -5.72
C LEU A 93 1.52 -13.90 -4.45
N PHE A 94 2.25 -13.76 -3.34
CA PHE A 94 1.69 -13.37 -2.06
C PHE A 94 2.01 -11.92 -1.76
N SER A 95 1.03 -11.20 -1.22
CA SER A 95 1.23 -9.89 -0.63
C SER A 95 0.59 -9.86 0.76
N SER A 96 1.22 -9.20 1.71
CA SER A 96 0.55 -8.86 2.97
C SER A 96 -0.70 -8.03 2.69
N SER A 97 -1.77 -8.25 3.45
CA SER A 97 -3.05 -7.51 3.32
C SER A 97 -2.91 -6.01 3.63
N VAL A 98 -1.77 -5.60 4.21
CA VAL A 98 -1.44 -4.18 4.43
C VAL A 98 -1.14 -3.44 3.13
N HIS A 99 -0.77 -4.18 2.08
CA HIS A 99 -0.49 -3.68 0.74
C HIS A 99 -1.62 -3.99 -0.20
N ARG A 100 -1.98 -3.03 -1.04
CA ARG A 100 -3.02 -3.25 -2.05
C ARG A 100 -2.51 -4.11 -3.21
N VAL A 101 -3.34 -5.07 -3.58
CA VAL A 101 -3.30 -5.73 -4.90
C VAL A 101 -4.65 -5.51 -5.55
N THR A 102 -4.69 -4.78 -6.66
CA THR A 102 -5.94 -4.45 -7.37
C THR A 102 -5.65 -4.02 -8.80
N ARG A 103 -6.65 -4.09 -9.69
CA ARG A 103 -6.57 -3.39 -10.98
C ARG A 103 -6.31 -1.91 -10.78
N LEU A 104 -5.45 -1.35 -11.63
CA LEU A 104 -5.12 0.06 -11.65
C LEU A 104 -6.36 0.94 -11.84
N THR A 105 -7.32 0.55 -12.69
CA THR A 105 -8.57 1.28 -12.91
C THR A 105 -9.45 1.41 -11.67
N ASN A 106 -9.30 0.50 -10.71
CA ASN A 106 -10.10 0.48 -9.48
C ASN A 106 -9.47 1.32 -8.36
N ILE A 107 -8.22 1.78 -8.52
CA ILE A 107 -7.54 2.55 -7.49
C ILE A 107 -8.21 3.91 -7.30
N ARG A 108 -8.48 4.26 -6.03
CA ARG A 108 -8.80 5.61 -5.63
C ARG A 108 -7.91 6.05 -4.47
N VAL A 109 -7.22 7.17 -4.68
CA VAL A 109 -6.28 7.76 -3.72
C VAL A 109 -7.01 8.32 -2.49
N ASN A 110 -8.26 8.78 -2.68
CA ASN A 110 -9.15 9.22 -1.59
C ASN A 110 -8.48 10.21 -0.63
N ASN A 111 -7.81 11.22 -1.18
CA ASN A 111 -7.10 12.29 -0.47
C ASN A 111 -5.91 11.87 0.42
N SER A 112 -5.43 10.62 0.35
CA SER A 112 -4.17 10.26 0.99
C SER A 112 -2.97 10.68 0.15
N LEU A 113 -2.12 11.54 0.70
CA LEU A 113 -0.88 11.94 0.03
C LEU A 113 0.10 10.75 0.01
N ARG A 114 0.20 10.01 1.11
CA ARG A 114 0.97 8.78 1.23
C ARG A 114 0.60 7.75 0.16
N PHE A 115 -0.69 7.57 -0.13
CA PHE A 115 -1.12 6.63 -1.17
C PHE A 115 -0.80 7.17 -2.58
N ALA A 116 -0.99 8.48 -2.82
CA ALA A 116 -0.61 9.10 -4.08
C ALA A 116 0.88 8.87 -4.40
N HIS A 117 1.74 9.06 -3.40
CA HIS A 117 3.18 8.79 -3.50
C HIS A 117 3.49 7.31 -3.76
N ALA A 118 2.76 6.37 -3.13
CA ALA A 118 2.93 4.93 -3.37
C ALA A 118 2.59 4.55 -4.81
N LEU A 119 1.49 5.10 -5.34
CA LEU A 119 1.09 4.89 -6.72
C LEU A 119 2.11 5.50 -7.71
N PHE A 120 2.57 6.72 -7.42
CA PHE A 120 3.64 7.36 -8.19
C PHE A 120 4.92 6.51 -8.21
N SER A 121 5.34 5.99 -7.05
CA SER A 121 6.47 5.06 -6.92
C SER A 121 6.32 3.88 -7.89
N ALA A 122 5.13 3.28 -7.95
CA ALA A 122 4.88 2.15 -8.83
C ALA A 122 4.93 2.49 -10.32
N PHE A 123 4.45 3.67 -10.73
CA PHE A 123 4.65 4.15 -12.11
C PHE A 123 6.13 4.31 -12.44
N VAL A 124 6.89 4.98 -11.56
CA VAL A 124 8.32 5.21 -11.76
C VAL A 124 9.08 3.89 -11.87
N HIS A 125 8.88 2.98 -10.91
CA HIS A 125 9.57 1.70 -10.88
C HIS A 125 9.20 0.82 -12.07
N THR A 126 7.91 0.75 -12.42
CA THR A 126 7.45 0.01 -13.61
C THR A 126 8.12 0.55 -14.87
N ARG A 127 8.20 1.89 -15.05
CA ARG A 127 8.84 2.49 -16.23
C ARG A 127 10.36 2.41 -16.25
N GLN A 128 11.01 2.16 -15.12
CA GLN A 128 12.44 1.80 -15.10
C GLN A 128 12.69 0.40 -15.69
N LEU A 129 11.70 -0.49 -15.64
CA LEU A 129 11.80 -1.89 -16.07
C LEU A 129 11.13 -2.14 -17.44
N ASP A 130 9.98 -1.51 -17.69
CA ASP A 130 9.13 -1.68 -18.86
C ASP A 130 8.58 -0.34 -19.36
N LEU A 131 9.14 0.16 -20.46
CA LEU A 131 8.85 1.47 -21.03
C LEU A 131 7.55 1.52 -21.85
N ASP A 132 7.08 0.38 -22.37
CA ASP A 132 6.16 0.36 -23.52
C ASP A 132 4.81 -0.31 -23.25
N SER A 133 4.76 -1.18 -22.24
CA SER A 133 3.55 -1.94 -21.93
C SER A 133 2.39 -1.03 -21.55
N ASN A 134 1.20 -1.42 -22.01
CA ASN A 134 -0.04 -0.77 -21.61
C ASN A 134 -0.35 -1.12 -20.16
N LEU A 135 -0.46 -0.09 -19.31
CA LEU A 135 -0.75 -0.26 -17.89
C LEU A 135 -2.23 -0.11 -17.54
N ARG A 136 -3.08 0.24 -18.52
CA ARG A 136 -4.48 0.62 -18.27
C ARG A 136 -5.24 -0.39 -17.42
N ASP A 137 -5.16 -1.66 -17.79
CA ASP A 137 -5.79 -2.77 -17.08
C ASP A 137 -4.78 -3.59 -16.27
N GLY A 138 -3.61 -3.02 -16.01
CA GLY A 138 -2.58 -3.63 -15.18
C GLY A 138 -3.00 -3.78 -13.73
N LEU A 139 -2.32 -4.67 -13.02
CA LEU A 139 -2.49 -4.91 -11.59
C LEU A 139 -1.48 -4.09 -10.82
N TYR A 140 -1.95 -3.13 -10.03
CA TYR A 140 -1.11 -2.48 -9.04
C TYR A 140 -0.80 -3.47 -7.93
N PHE A 141 0.48 -3.78 -7.78
CA PHE A 141 1.02 -4.69 -6.77
C PHE A 141 1.91 -3.89 -5.84
N GLU A 142 1.32 -3.38 -4.76
CA GLU A 142 1.98 -2.41 -3.90
C GLU A 142 3.21 -2.96 -3.17
N GLY A 143 3.17 -4.21 -2.71
CA GLY A 143 4.29 -4.79 -1.96
C GLY A 143 5.61 -4.85 -2.76
N HIS A 144 5.53 -4.83 -4.10
CA HIS A 144 6.69 -4.75 -5.00
C HIS A 144 6.87 -3.36 -5.61
N SER A 145 5.97 -2.42 -5.31
CA SER A 145 5.93 -1.08 -5.89
C SER A 145 5.94 -1.13 -7.43
N ILE A 146 5.08 -1.94 -8.04
CA ILE A 146 4.99 -2.09 -9.51
C ILE A 146 3.53 -2.16 -9.97
N ILE A 147 3.34 -1.90 -11.26
CA ILE A 147 2.09 -2.14 -11.99
C ILE A 147 2.39 -3.25 -12.99
N LEU A 148 1.73 -4.40 -12.82
CA LEU A 148 1.90 -5.58 -13.64
C LEU A 148 0.97 -5.53 -14.86
N PRO A 149 1.48 -5.38 -16.09
CA PRO A 149 0.64 -5.37 -17.29
C PRO A 149 -0.02 -6.73 -17.50
N THR A 150 -1.29 -6.75 -17.87
CA THR A 150 -2.02 -7.98 -18.24
C THR A 150 -1.90 -8.29 -19.74
N TYR A 151 -1.36 -7.36 -20.53
CA TYR A 151 -1.16 -7.46 -21.98
C TYR A 151 -2.44 -7.74 -22.79
N SER A 152 -3.58 -7.24 -22.32
CA SER A 152 -4.84 -7.34 -23.05
C SER A 152 -4.84 -6.46 -24.31
N LEU A 153 -5.89 -6.60 -25.12
CA LEU A 153 -6.10 -5.80 -26.34
C LEU A 153 -6.78 -4.45 -26.05
N ILE A 154 -6.90 -4.04 -24.79
CA ILE A 154 -7.53 -2.78 -24.41
C ILE A 154 -6.69 -1.61 -24.93
N GLY A 155 -7.37 -0.54 -25.39
CA GLY A 155 -6.72 0.66 -25.89
C GLY A 155 -5.82 1.34 -24.85
N LYS A 156 -4.65 1.79 -25.29
CA LYS A 156 -3.66 2.49 -24.46
C LYS A 156 -4.23 3.79 -23.88
N VAL A 157 -3.81 4.12 -22.66
CA VAL A 157 -4.05 5.40 -21.98
C VAL A 157 -2.71 5.86 -21.41
N SER A 158 -2.48 7.18 -21.37
CA SER A 158 -1.24 7.76 -20.84
C SER A 158 -1.04 7.45 -19.35
N ASP A 159 0.20 7.28 -18.89
CA ASP A 159 0.46 7.03 -17.46
C ASP A 159 -0.01 8.20 -16.60
N ARG A 160 0.14 9.45 -17.09
CA ARG A 160 -0.44 10.63 -16.44
C ARG A 160 -1.95 10.50 -16.32
N CYS A 161 -2.66 10.17 -17.39
CA CYS A 161 -4.11 9.99 -17.32
C CYS A 161 -4.51 8.85 -16.36
N LEU A 162 -3.77 7.75 -16.33
CA LEU A 162 -4.01 6.67 -15.37
C LEU A 162 -3.81 7.14 -13.92
N PHE A 163 -2.77 7.93 -13.66
CA PHE A 163 -2.55 8.56 -12.35
C PHE A 163 -3.67 9.56 -12.01
N GLU A 164 -4.03 10.48 -12.91
CA GLU A 164 -5.15 11.41 -12.73
C GLU A 164 -6.46 10.66 -12.43
N ASN A 165 -6.71 9.55 -13.12
CA ASN A 165 -7.88 8.71 -12.91
C ASN A 165 -7.92 8.03 -11.54
N ALA A 166 -6.78 7.88 -10.87
CA ALA A 166 -6.74 7.40 -9.50
C ALA A 166 -7.07 8.50 -8.47
N LEU A 167 -6.89 9.77 -8.83
CA LEU A 167 -7.18 10.92 -7.98
C LEU A 167 -8.58 11.52 -8.20
N ARG A 168 -9.24 11.15 -9.30
CA ARG A 168 -10.59 11.65 -9.62
C ARG A 168 -11.64 11.23 -8.59
N GLY A 169 -12.65 12.07 -8.41
CA GLY A 169 -13.82 11.73 -7.62
C GLY A 169 -14.65 10.60 -8.24
N LYS A 170 -15.48 9.94 -7.44
CA LYS A 170 -16.32 8.81 -7.88
C LYS A 170 -17.16 9.11 -9.12
N ASN A 171 -17.62 10.36 -9.26
CA ASN A 171 -18.51 10.80 -10.33
C ASN A 171 -17.78 11.58 -11.45
N ASP A 172 -16.48 11.80 -11.32
CA ASP A 172 -15.71 12.53 -12.31
C ASP A 172 -15.44 11.63 -13.52
N PRO A 173 -15.55 12.16 -14.75
CA PRO A 173 -15.32 11.37 -15.96
C PRO A 173 -13.89 10.84 -16.00
N GLU A 174 -13.73 9.64 -16.53
CA GLU A 174 -12.41 9.05 -16.75
C GLU A 174 -11.70 9.77 -17.91
N ASN A 175 -10.44 10.14 -17.69
CA ASN A 175 -9.56 10.63 -18.72
C ASN A 175 -8.98 9.46 -19.52
N LEU A 176 -9.38 9.35 -20.79
CA LEU A 176 -8.97 8.28 -21.71
C LEU A 176 -7.95 8.75 -22.75
N SER A 177 -7.30 9.89 -22.53
CA SER A 177 -6.32 10.41 -23.47
C SER A 177 -5.14 9.45 -23.63
N ALA A 178 -4.78 9.21 -24.90
CA ALA A 178 -3.62 8.44 -25.30
C ALA A 178 -2.67 9.40 -26.05
N PRO A 179 -1.39 9.48 -25.66
CA PRO A 179 -0.44 10.33 -26.35
C PRO A 179 -0.04 9.71 -27.70
N ASP A 180 0.12 10.56 -28.71
CA ASP A 180 0.65 10.17 -30.03
C ASP A 180 2.17 9.88 -29.90
N GLY A 181 2.51 8.68 -29.44
CA GLY A 181 3.87 8.12 -29.57
C GLY A 181 4.95 8.63 -28.61
N LEU A 182 4.60 9.41 -27.58
CA LEU A 182 5.50 9.72 -26.45
C LEU A 182 4.99 9.04 -25.18
N SER A 183 5.87 8.36 -24.45
CA SER A 183 5.57 7.85 -23.11
C SER A 183 5.37 9.03 -22.16
N ASP A 184 4.12 9.42 -22.01
CA ASP A 184 3.69 10.49 -21.09
C ASP A 184 3.73 9.96 -19.65
N SER A 185 4.96 9.74 -19.17
CA SER A 185 5.24 9.23 -17.84
C SER A 185 4.90 10.26 -16.77
N VAL A 186 4.59 9.76 -15.58
CA VAL A 186 4.38 10.59 -14.40
C VAL A 186 5.75 11.00 -13.87
N SER A 187 6.20 12.23 -14.15
CA SER A 187 7.43 12.78 -13.56
C SER A 187 7.16 13.34 -12.17
N TYR A 188 8.17 13.42 -11.30
CA TYR A 188 7.98 13.98 -9.95
C TYR A 188 7.48 15.43 -9.97
N PHE A 189 7.97 16.24 -10.93
CA PHE A 189 7.48 17.60 -11.14
C PHE A 189 5.99 17.64 -11.48
N TYR A 190 5.56 16.80 -12.45
CA TYR A 190 4.16 16.73 -12.83
C TYR A 190 3.29 16.23 -11.68
N PHE A 191 3.73 15.17 -10.99
CA PHE A 191 3.09 14.63 -9.79
C PHE A 191 2.85 15.70 -8.72
N ARG A 192 3.89 16.43 -8.31
CA ARG A 192 3.76 17.51 -7.31
C ARG A 192 2.84 18.63 -7.78
N LYS A 193 3.00 19.06 -9.03
CA LYS A 193 2.17 20.11 -9.61
C LYS A 193 0.69 19.71 -9.59
N TYR A 194 0.38 18.50 -10.05
CA TYR A 194 -0.98 18.00 -10.11
C TYR A 194 -1.61 17.94 -8.71
N LEU A 195 -0.90 17.38 -7.72
CA LEU A 195 -1.37 17.34 -6.34
C LEU A 195 -1.65 18.73 -5.76
N SER A 196 -0.72 19.67 -5.96
CA SER A 196 -0.89 21.06 -5.52
C SER A 196 -2.11 21.73 -6.18
N ASP A 197 -2.29 21.53 -7.48
CA ASP A 197 -3.40 22.09 -8.25
C ASP A 197 -4.76 21.49 -7.81
N HIS A 198 -4.75 20.31 -7.16
CA HIS A 198 -5.93 19.61 -6.64
C HIS A 198 -6.07 19.67 -5.11
N GLY A 199 -5.42 20.65 -4.47
CA GLY A 199 -5.67 20.98 -3.06
C GLY A 199 -4.94 20.12 -2.03
N TYR A 200 -4.00 19.26 -2.45
CA TYR A 200 -3.16 18.52 -1.51
C TYR A 200 -2.16 19.46 -0.85
N LYS A 201 -2.02 19.34 0.47
CA LYS A 201 -1.03 20.10 1.24
C LYS A 201 0.33 19.41 1.17
N LEU A 202 1.19 19.88 0.29
CA LEU A 202 2.55 19.37 0.16
C LEU A 202 3.49 20.02 1.18
N ASN A 203 4.49 19.27 1.64
CA ASN A 203 5.57 19.84 2.44
C ASN A 203 6.45 20.77 1.57
N ALA A 204 6.99 21.83 2.17
CA ALA A 204 7.92 22.75 1.53
C ALA A 204 9.32 22.14 1.36
N CYS A 205 9.70 21.17 2.18
CA CYS A 205 10.94 20.43 2.06
C CYS A 205 10.97 19.64 0.75
N GLU A 206 12.11 19.69 0.06
CA GLU A 206 12.38 18.82 -1.07
C GLU A 206 12.82 17.43 -0.59
N PRO A 207 12.63 16.39 -1.41
CA PRO A 207 13.16 15.05 -1.12
C PRO A 207 14.68 15.08 -0.95
N LEU A 208 15.18 14.31 0.01
CA LEU A 208 16.62 14.08 0.18
C LEU A 208 17.24 13.30 -0.98
N PHE A 209 16.46 12.45 -1.65
CA PHE A 209 16.89 11.63 -2.77
C PHE A 209 15.91 11.72 -3.94
N GLU A 210 16.46 11.64 -5.14
CA GLU A 210 15.75 11.50 -6.40
C GLU A 210 15.58 10.03 -6.80
N ALA A 211 14.61 9.78 -7.68
CA ALA A 211 14.40 8.45 -8.25
C ALA A 211 15.62 8.00 -9.07
N GLY A 212 16.08 6.77 -8.82
CA GLY A 212 17.25 6.16 -9.47
C GLY A 212 18.55 6.28 -8.68
N GLU A 213 18.58 7.02 -7.57
CA GLU A 213 19.75 7.07 -6.68
C GLU A 213 19.97 5.71 -5.99
N ILE A 214 21.22 5.24 -5.97
CA ILE A 214 21.61 3.96 -5.37
C ILE A 214 21.70 4.11 -3.85
N VAL A 215 21.16 3.12 -3.13
CA VAL A 215 20.98 3.17 -1.67
C VAL A 215 21.46 1.91 -0.93
N ASP A 216 22.34 1.14 -1.56
CA ASP A 216 22.90 -0.08 -0.99
C ASP A 216 23.54 0.15 0.38
N ASP A 217 24.20 1.30 0.59
CA ASP A 217 24.84 1.65 1.87
C ASP A 217 23.84 1.76 3.04
N PHE A 218 22.55 1.96 2.76
CA PHE A 218 21.48 2.08 3.75
C PHE A 218 20.76 0.75 4.02
N LEU A 219 20.92 -0.23 3.13
CA LEU A 219 20.25 -1.52 3.20
C LEU A 219 21.27 -2.58 3.64
N LEU A 220 21.11 -3.06 4.86
CA LEU A 220 21.89 -4.18 5.37
C LEU A 220 21.37 -5.48 4.71
N GLY A 221 21.82 -5.80 3.49
CA GLY A 221 21.28 -6.93 2.71
C GLY A 221 22.09 -7.35 1.46
N GLU A 222 21.58 -8.37 0.76
CA GLU A 222 22.25 -9.02 -0.40
C GLU A 222 21.91 -8.42 -1.78
N ASP A 223 20.86 -7.59 -1.87
CA ASP A 223 20.42 -7.01 -3.15
C ASP A 223 21.28 -5.78 -3.50
N ASN A 224 22.33 -6.03 -4.28
CA ASN A 224 23.17 -4.99 -4.89
C ASN A 224 22.36 -4.19 -5.93
N ASN A 225 22.60 -2.88 -5.99
CA ASN A 225 21.94 -1.90 -6.87
C ASN A 225 20.47 -1.64 -6.53
N SER A 226 20.13 -1.63 -5.25
CA SER A 226 18.86 -1.09 -4.78
C SER A 226 18.82 0.43 -5.04
N MET A 227 17.73 0.91 -5.63
CA MET A 227 17.57 2.31 -6.01
C MET A 227 16.33 2.92 -5.36
N ILE A 228 16.35 4.22 -5.13
CA ILE A 228 15.15 4.98 -4.76
C ILE A 228 14.17 4.98 -5.93
N THR A 229 12.90 4.71 -5.66
CA THR A 229 11.82 4.84 -6.65
C THR A 229 11.06 6.14 -6.44
N ALA A 230 10.69 6.46 -5.20
CA ALA A 230 10.05 7.72 -4.84
C ALA A 230 10.10 8.00 -3.33
N PRO A 231 9.98 9.27 -2.89
CA PRO A 231 9.56 9.56 -1.52
C PRO A 231 8.12 9.07 -1.31
N LEU A 232 7.84 8.49 -0.14
CA LEU A 232 6.51 8.09 0.32
C LEU A 232 5.94 9.05 1.36
N ILE A 233 6.82 9.59 2.21
CA ILE A 233 6.47 10.57 3.25
C ILE A 233 7.56 11.65 3.25
N ILE A 234 7.15 12.92 3.27
CA ILE A 234 8.06 14.06 3.43
C ILE A 234 7.58 14.92 4.60
N ARG A 235 8.34 14.90 5.68
CA ARG A 235 8.17 15.77 6.85
C ARG A 235 9.47 16.53 7.11
N ASP A 236 9.38 17.55 7.97
CA ASP A 236 10.52 18.40 8.29
C ASP A 236 11.63 17.59 8.99
N HIS A 237 11.23 16.62 9.82
CA HIS A 237 12.13 15.82 10.66
C HIS A 237 12.53 14.47 10.09
N TYR A 238 11.76 13.96 9.13
CA TYR A 238 11.99 12.65 8.55
C TYR A 238 11.38 12.52 7.15
N GLN A 239 11.95 11.61 6.37
CA GLN A 239 11.46 11.28 5.05
C GLN A 239 11.51 9.75 4.87
N LEU A 240 10.40 9.17 4.42
CA LEU A 240 10.32 7.75 4.07
C LEU A 240 10.46 7.62 2.57
N PHE A 241 11.32 6.73 2.11
CA PHE A 241 11.54 6.43 0.71
C PHE A 241 11.21 4.99 0.38
N ASP A 242 10.63 4.82 -0.79
CA ASP A 242 10.46 3.54 -1.44
C ASP A 242 11.70 3.19 -2.27
N THR A 243 11.93 1.89 -2.43
CA THR A 243 13.09 1.38 -3.17
C THR A 243 12.70 0.26 -4.12
N THR A 244 13.59 -0.08 -5.04
CA THR A 244 13.45 -1.26 -5.91
C THR A 244 13.61 -2.60 -5.17
N SER A 245 14.07 -2.57 -3.92
CA SER A 245 14.20 -3.74 -3.05
C SER A 245 12.91 -4.05 -2.29
N ASP A 246 12.95 -5.08 -1.44
CA ASP A 246 11.87 -5.43 -0.52
C ASP A 246 11.83 -4.55 0.75
N SER A 247 12.52 -3.41 0.74
CA SER A 247 12.68 -2.56 1.92
C SER A 247 12.38 -1.07 1.65
N TYR A 248 11.85 -0.39 2.66
CA TYR A 248 11.77 1.07 2.77
C TYR A 248 12.98 1.63 3.51
N ILE A 249 13.30 2.89 3.24
CA ILE A 249 14.35 3.64 3.95
C ILE A 249 13.73 4.85 4.63
N LEU A 250 13.90 4.95 5.95
CA LEU A 250 13.50 6.10 6.75
C LEU A 250 14.73 6.94 7.10
N MET A 251 14.78 8.14 6.54
CA MET A 251 15.77 9.15 6.86
C MET A 251 15.26 10.04 7.99
N ILE A 252 16.08 10.26 9.00
CA ILE A 252 15.72 10.97 10.23
C ILE A 252 16.75 12.06 10.46
N ASP A 253 16.32 13.30 10.69
CA ASP A 253 17.23 14.36 11.08
C ASP A 253 17.88 14.06 12.44
N SER A 254 19.04 14.68 12.70
CA SER A 254 19.78 14.45 13.93
C SER A 254 19.04 14.84 15.20
N LEU A 255 18.27 15.93 15.18
CA LEU A 255 17.60 16.47 16.36
C LEU A 255 16.46 15.55 16.80
N TRP A 256 15.62 15.15 15.85
CA TRP A 256 14.52 14.23 16.08
C TRP A 256 15.04 12.84 16.45
N GLY A 257 16.07 12.34 15.76
CA GLY A 257 16.67 11.05 16.08
C GLY A 257 17.26 10.97 17.50
N GLU A 258 17.94 12.03 17.95
CA GLU A 258 18.44 12.11 19.33
C GLU A 258 17.30 12.14 20.36
N ALA A 259 16.20 12.84 20.07
CA ALA A 259 15.02 12.86 20.93
C ALA A 259 14.32 11.49 21.01
N LEU A 260 14.24 10.76 19.90
CA LEU A 260 13.70 9.40 19.85
C LEU A 260 14.54 8.40 20.66
N ILE A 261 15.87 8.54 20.60
CA ILE A 261 16.78 7.72 21.41
C ILE A 261 16.65 8.06 22.90
N ALA A 262 16.64 9.35 23.24
CA ALA A 262 16.55 9.82 24.63
C ALA A 262 15.22 9.42 25.30
N SER A 263 14.15 9.28 24.52
CA SER A 263 12.83 8.82 24.99
C SER A 263 12.65 7.30 25.01
N ASN A 264 13.68 6.54 24.62
CA ASN A 264 13.64 5.07 24.48
C ASN A 264 12.59 4.54 23.47
N LEU A 265 12.11 5.38 22.55
CA LEU A 265 11.23 4.92 21.47
C LEU A 265 12.01 4.17 20.38
N VAL A 266 13.27 4.53 20.17
CA VAL A 266 14.18 3.89 19.22
C VAL A 266 15.48 3.52 19.93
N ASN A 267 15.94 2.29 19.73
CA ASN A 267 17.23 1.87 20.27
C ASN A 267 18.38 2.48 19.46
N GLN A 268 19.35 3.11 20.15
CA GLN A 268 20.54 3.69 19.54
C GLN A 268 21.31 2.71 18.64
N ILE A 269 21.33 1.41 19.00
CA ILE A 269 22.05 0.38 18.23
C ILE A 269 21.52 0.26 16.79
N HIS A 270 20.26 0.62 16.56
CA HIS A 270 19.65 0.53 15.24
C HIS A 270 19.85 1.79 14.39
N MET A 271 20.37 2.88 14.96
CA MET A 271 20.46 4.18 14.29
C MET A 271 21.83 4.37 13.64
N ASN A 272 21.92 4.02 12.35
CA ASN A 272 23.13 4.28 11.55
C ASN A 272 23.17 5.75 11.13
N SER A 273 24.29 6.44 11.34
CA SER A 273 24.43 7.86 10.99
C SER A 273 25.16 8.06 9.66
N PHE A 274 24.62 8.92 8.80
CA PHE A 274 25.19 9.25 7.51
C PHE A 274 25.25 10.77 7.28
N PRO A 275 26.34 11.29 6.71
CA PRO A 275 26.43 12.69 6.31
C PRO A 275 25.82 12.89 4.91
N ILE A 276 24.81 13.76 4.81
CA ILE A 276 24.21 14.19 3.53
C ILE A 276 24.23 15.71 3.51
N ASN A 277 24.81 16.32 2.47
CA ASN A 277 24.89 17.78 2.31
C ASN A 277 25.42 18.52 3.55
N SER A 278 26.43 17.96 4.22
CA SER A 278 27.02 18.48 5.47
C SER A 278 26.10 18.46 6.70
N GLN A 279 24.95 17.79 6.62
CA GLN A 279 24.07 17.52 7.75
C GLN A 279 24.11 16.03 8.08
N ARG A 280 24.00 15.70 9.37
CA ARG A 280 23.97 14.31 9.84
C ARG A 280 22.52 13.84 9.88
N PHE A 281 22.25 12.72 9.24
CA PHE A 281 20.98 11.99 9.31
C PHE A 281 21.18 10.63 9.96
N PHE A 282 20.17 10.13 10.63
CA PHE A 282 20.05 8.73 10.98
C PHE A 282 19.21 7.99 9.94
N VAL A 283 19.50 6.71 9.76
CA VAL A 283 18.84 5.87 8.76
C VAL A 283 18.37 4.57 9.39
N LEU A 284 17.10 4.25 9.13
CA LEU A 284 16.48 2.97 9.46
C LEU A 284 15.94 2.33 8.18
N SER A 285 16.10 1.01 8.04
CA SER A 285 15.51 0.24 6.96
C SER A 285 14.48 -0.74 7.49
N PHE A 286 13.39 -0.90 6.76
CA PHE A 286 12.27 -1.75 7.14
C PHE A 286 11.81 -2.57 5.96
N LYS A 287 11.50 -3.84 6.17
CA LYS A 287 10.86 -4.66 5.14
C LYS A 287 9.51 -4.06 4.77
N LYS A 288 9.15 -4.18 3.49
CA LYS A 288 7.89 -3.64 2.99
C LYS A 288 6.71 -4.31 3.64
N ASP A 289 6.80 -5.54 4.15
CA ASP A 289 5.71 -6.27 4.83
C ASP A 289 5.17 -5.64 6.12
N GLN A 290 5.66 -4.47 6.52
CA GLN A 290 5.25 -3.72 7.72
C GLN A 290 4.49 -2.44 7.37
N ILE A 291 3.58 -2.03 8.27
CA ILE A 291 2.93 -0.72 8.20
C ILE A 291 3.88 0.39 8.66
N ILE A 292 4.07 1.39 7.79
CA ILE A 292 4.77 2.65 8.07
C ILE A 292 3.96 3.82 7.50
N GLU A 293 3.32 4.58 8.39
CA GLU A 293 2.41 5.66 7.98
C GLU A 293 2.24 6.74 9.05
N CYS A 294 1.89 7.94 8.62
CA CYS A 294 1.56 9.03 9.54
C CYS A 294 0.11 8.89 10.01
N MET A 295 -0.14 9.20 11.28
CA MET A 295 -1.49 9.12 11.85
C MET A 295 -2.49 10.10 11.21
N ASP A 296 -2.01 11.19 10.60
CA ASP A 296 -2.80 12.20 9.90
C ASP A 296 -2.92 11.95 8.37
N ASP A 297 -2.26 10.93 7.83
CA ASP A 297 -2.29 10.56 6.40
C ASP A 297 -2.06 9.04 6.24
N ARG A 298 -3.11 8.30 6.59
CA ARG A 298 -3.13 6.83 6.59
C ARG A 298 -3.31 6.27 5.18
N HIS A 299 -2.66 5.13 4.95
CA HIS A 299 -2.63 4.41 3.68
C HIS A 299 -2.93 2.91 3.85
N GLY A 300 -2.47 2.26 4.92
CA GLY A 300 -2.61 0.83 5.10
C GLY A 300 -4.04 0.39 5.45
N GLY A 301 -4.49 -0.73 4.89
CA GLY A 301 -5.71 -1.42 5.34
C GLY A 301 -5.55 -2.00 6.74
N LEU A 302 -6.43 -1.62 7.66
CA LEU A 302 -6.47 -2.22 8.99
C LEU A 302 -7.35 -3.47 8.99
N ASN A 303 -6.74 -4.60 9.36
CA ASN A 303 -7.48 -5.76 9.83
C ASN A 303 -7.51 -5.75 11.37
N LYS A 304 -8.26 -6.69 11.97
CA LYS A 304 -8.42 -6.78 13.43
C LYS A 304 -7.09 -6.83 14.19
N GLU A 305 -6.11 -7.55 13.66
CA GLU A 305 -4.80 -7.72 14.29
C GLU A 305 -3.97 -6.45 14.21
N ASN A 306 -3.89 -5.83 13.04
CA ASN A 306 -3.19 -4.54 12.84
C ASN A 306 -3.81 -3.44 13.73
N ALA A 307 -5.13 -3.44 13.89
CA ALA A 307 -5.82 -2.51 14.78
C ALA A 307 -5.47 -2.73 16.26
N PHE A 308 -5.35 -3.99 16.69
CA PHE A 308 -4.89 -4.33 18.04
C PHE A 308 -3.42 -3.91 18.27
N GLU A 309 -2.53 -4.19 17.32
CA GLU A 309 -1.12 -3.80 17.40
C GLU A 309 -0.96 -2.28 17.48
N LEU A 310 -1.72 -1.52 16.68
CA LEU A 310 -1.72 -0.07 16.74
C LEU A 310 -2.21 0.44 18.11
N THR A 311 -3.27 -0.16 18.66
CA THR A 311 -3.80 0.19 19.97
C THR A 311 -2.74 0.00 21.06
N GLU A 312 -2.03 -1.13 21.00
CA GLU A 312 -0.90 -1.41 21.89
C GLU A 312 0.25 -0.41 21.68
N ALA A 313 0.54 -0.02 20.44
CA ALA A 313 1.57 0.96 20.15
C ALA A 313 1.25 2.35 20.74
N ILE A 314 -0.01 2.80 20.65
CA ILE A 314 -0.48 4.04 21.30
C ILE A 314 -0.24 3.97 22.81
N ARG A 315 -0.69 2.88 23.44
CA ARG A 315 -0.55 2.66 24.89
C ARG A 315 0.91 2.67 25.35
N ARG A 316 1.78 1.97 24.61
CA ARG A 316 3.22 1.88 24.91
C ARG A 316 3.92 3.22 24.73
N THR A 317 3.62 3.96 23.67
CA THR A 317 4.16 5.31 23.46
C THR A 317 3.71 6.23 24.59
N ARG A 318 2.44 6.21 24.98
CA ARG A 318 1.91 7.06 26.05
C ARG A 318 2.54 6.75 27.42
N SER A 319 2.86 5.48 27.69
CA SER A 319 3.56 5.07 28.91
C SER A 319 4.97 5.66 29.01
N LEU A 320 5.66 5.85 27.87
CA LEU A 320 6.99 6.46 27.82
C LEU A 320 6.93 7.99 27.75
N LEU A 321 5.92 8.53 27.05
CA LEU A 321 5.75 9.95 26.79
C LEU A 321 4.30 10.36 27.09
N PRO A 322 3.94 10.62 28.36
CA PRO A 322 2.57 10.95 28.75
C PRO A 322 2.02 12.19 28.05
N GLU A 323 2.88 13.16 27.76
CA GLU A 323 2.47 14.47 27.25
C GLU A 323 2.68 14.64 25.73
N CYS A 324 3.04 13.62 24.95
CA CYS A 324 3.31 13.81 23.51
C CYS A 324 2.05 14.01 22.66
N ASP A 325 2.20 14.60 21.46
CA ASP A 325 1.14 14.66 20.45
C ASP A 325 1.27 13.46 19.50
N LEU A 326 0.20 12.67 19.40
CA LEU A 326 0.16 11.47 18.56
C LEU A 326 -0.61 11.66 17.25
N ARG A 327 -1.27 12.81 17.03
CA ARG A 327 -2.16 13.03 15.88
C ARG A 327 -1.45 13.00 14.53
N ASN A 328 -0.19 13.41 14.50
CA ASN A 328 0.67 13.39 13.31
C ASN A 328 1.91 12.51 13.50
N ALA A 329 1.89 11.62 14.49
CA ALA A 329 3.02 10.74 14.77
C ALA A 329 3.23 9.74 13.62
N LEU A 330 4.47 9.29 13.45
CA LEU A 330 4.81 8.21 12.53
C LEU A 330 4.60 6.87 13.24
N TYR A 331 3.66 6.06 12.78
CA TYR A 331 3.50 4.70 13.24
C TYR A 331 4.44 3.77 12.47
N ILE A 332 5.25 3.00 13.20
CA ILE A 332 6.11 1.95 12.63
C ILE A 332 5.77 0.63 13.31
N GLN A 333 5.06 -0.25 12.60
CA GLN A 333 4.57 -1.52 13.14
C GLN A 333 5.69 -2.35 13.77
N LYS A 334 6.84 -2.44 13.11
CA LYS A 334 7.99 -3.22 13.59
C LYS A 334 8.52 -2.76 14.94
N LEU A 335 8.46 -1.46 15.23
CA LEU A 335 8.90 -0.90 16.51
C LEU A 335 7.83 -1.07 17.59
N GLY A 336 6.56 -1.14 17.22
CA GLY A 336 5.44 -1.21 18.16
C GLY A 336 5.26 0.10 18.94
N TYR A 337 5.64 1.23 18.34
CA TYR A 337 5.50 2.58 18.89
C TYR A 337 5.05 3.56 17.80
N LEU A 338 4.38 4.62 18.25
CA LEU A 338 4.22 5.86 17.49
C LEU A 338 5.38 6.79 17.82
N LEU A 339 5.99 7.37 16.79
CA LEU A 339 7.10 8.33 16.91
C LEU A 339 6.54 9.76 16.77
N PRO A 340 6.39 10.52 17.87
CA PRO A 340 5.77 11.82 17.83
C PRO A 340 6.71 12.88 17.24
N GLU A 341 6.14 13.85 16.52
CA GLU A 341 6.89 15.07 16.14
C GLU A 341 7.01 16.04 17.34
N LYS A 342 6.03 16.00 18.26
CA LYS A 342 6.02 16.83 19.48
C LYS A 342 6.02 15.94 20.72
N PHE A 343 7.14 15.94 21.44
CA PHE A 343 7.34 15.15 22.66
C PHE A 343 6.62 15.72 23.89
N THR A 344 6.21 16.98 23.81
CA THR A 344 5.44 17.67 24.84
C THR A 344 4.34 18.49 24.17
N ALA A 345 3.09 18.25 24.54
CA ALA A 345 1.90 18.97 24.13
C ALA A 345 1.38 19.78 25.31
N SER A 346 0.82 20.97 25.05
CA SER A 346 0.20 21.81 26.09
C SER A 346 -1.20 21.37 26.47
N ASP A 347 -1.84 20.56 25.62
CA ASP A 347 -3.25 20.23 25.69
C ASP A 347 -3.43 18.71 25.83
N ASN A 348 -4.39 18.32 26.67
CA ASN A 348 -4.72 16.93 26.96
C ASN A 348 -5.16 16.24 25.64
N THR A 349 -4.31 15.37 25.09
CA THR A 349 -4.62 14.67 23.84
C THR A 349 -5.52 13.47 24.14
N ASN A 350 -6.66 13.39 23.43
CA ASN A 350 -7.60 12.29 23.60
C ASN A 350 -7.24 11.12 22.69
N ASP A 351 -6.45 10.18 23.21
CA ASP A 351 -6.01 8.99 22.47
C ASP A 351 -7.18 8.13 21.98
N ARG A 352 -8.34 8.18 22.66
CA ARG A 352 -9.56 7.53 22.19
C ARG A 352 -10.08 8.16 20.91
N ASP A 353 -10.14 9.49 20.84
CA ASP A 353 -10.61 10.17 19.62
C ASP A 353 -9.65 9.89 18.46
N LEU A 354 -8.34 9.82 18.73
CA LEU A 354 -7.34 9.41 17.75
C LEU A 354 -7.60 7.99 17.23
N LEU A 355 -7.81 7.01 18.11
CA LEU A 355 -8.07 5.63 17.68
C LEU A 355 -9.40 5.52 16.94
N VAL A 356 -10.45 6.19 17.41
CA VAL A 356 -11.74 6.24 16.69
C VAL A 356 -11.54 6.82 15.31
N ASP A 357 -10.84 7.94 15.19
CA ASP A 357 -10.55 8.57 13.90
C ASP A 357 -9.83 7.61 12.95
N VAL A 358 -8.84 6.88 13.44
CA VAL A 358 -8.10 5.89 12.63
C VAL A 358 -8.98 4.71 12.20
N LEU A 359 -9.86 4.23 13.09
CA LEU A 359 -10.70 3.07 12.82
C LEU A 359 -11.89 3.41 11.91
N SER A 360 -12.30 4.67 11.86
CA SER A 360 -13.54 5.10 11.19
C SER A 360 -13.32 6.07 10.02
N HIS A 361 -12.19 6.77 9.98
CA HIS A 361 -11.87 7.77 8.98
C HIS A 361 -10.53 7.48 8.30
N GLY A 362 -10.39 8.02 7.10
CA GLY A 362 -9.28 7.72 6.21
C GLY A 362 -9.67 6.74 5.10
N PRO A 363 -8.83 6.60 4.07
CA PRO A 363 -9.20 5.89 2.85
C PRO A 363 -9.32 4.35 3.01
N PHE A 364 -9.05 3.85 4.23
CA PHE A 364 -8.84 2.44 4.56
C PHE A 364 -9.23 2.09 6.00
N ALA A 365 -10.12 2.89 6.61
CA ALA A 365 -10.74 2.59 7.89
C ALA A 365 -11.30 1.16 7.91
N MET A 366 -11.36 0.50 9.08
CA MET A 366 -11.99 -0.82 9.17
C MET A 366 -13.43 -0.71 8.64
N ALA A 367 -13.86 -1.70 7.85
CA ALA A 367 -15.19 -1.67 7.26
C ALA A 367 -16.26 -1.43 8.34
N PRO A 368 -17.36 -0.71 8.04
CA PRO A 368 -18.44 -0.40 9.00
C PRO A 368 -19.05 -1.62 9.70
N LEU A 369 -18.77 -2.83 9.20
CA LEU A 369 -19.23 -4.11 9.75
C LEU A 369 -18.44 -4.55 11.00
N MET A 370 -17.43 -3.79 11.45
CA MET A 370 -16.56 -4.13 12.59
C MET A 370 -16.83 -3.27 13.85
N ASP A 371 -18.02 -2.67 13.98
CA ASP A 371 -18.37 -1.75 15.06
C ASP A 371 -18.17 -2.35 16.47
N ASP A 372 -18.47 -3.63 16.68
CA ASP A 372 -18.27 -4.31 17.96
C ASP A 372 -16.77 -4.40 18.33
N ILE A 373 -15.91 -4.69 17.35
CA ILE A 373 -14.45 -4.75 17.53
C ILE A 373 -13.89 -3.36 17.78
N ASN A 374 -14.40 -2.36 17.05
CA ASN A 374 -14.01 -0.97 17.26
C ASN A 374 -14.35 -0.51 18.70
N HIS A 375 -15.51 -0.91 19.22
CA HIS A 375 -15.92 -0.62 20.59
C HIS A 375 -15.01 -1.27 21.64
N ASP A 376 -14.67 -2.55 21.47
CA ASP A 376 -13.78 -3.28 22.36
C ASP A 376 -12.37 -2.67 22.40
N LEU A 377 -11.80 -2.34 21.23
CA LEU A 377 -10.48 -1.72 21.12
C LEU A 377 -10.42 -0.35 21.78
N VAL A 378 -11.46 0.47 21.58
CA VAL A 378 -11.58 1.78 22.25
C VAL A 378 -11.69 1.62 23.76
N THR A 379 -12.36 0.57 24.24
CA THR A 379 -12.52 0.30 25.68
C THR A 379 -11.20 -0.12 26.33
N ILE A 380 -10.33 -0.84 25.60
CA ILE A 380 -8.98 -1.21 26.06
C ILE A 380 -8.15 0.04 26.39
N LEU A 381 -8.29 1.14 25.63
CA LEU A 381 -7.60 2.40 25.94
C LEU A 381 -8.12 3.10 27.20
N ILE A 382 -9.33 2.79 27.69
CA ILE A 382 -10.00 3.50 28.80
C ILE A 382 -9.65 2.90 30.17
N HIS A 383 -9.29 1.61 30.23
CA HIS A 383 -9.27 0.85 31.48
C HIS A 383 -7.91 0.67 32.16
N GLN A 384 -6.90 1.49 31.86
CA GLN A 384 -5.62 1.56 32.58
C GLN A 384 -5.07 2.99 32.55
#